data_AF-A0A2N8P764-F1
#
_entry.id   AF-A0A2N8P764-F1
#
_cell.length_a   1.000
_cell.length_b   1.000
_cell.length_c   1.000
_cell.angle_alpha   90.00
_cell.angle_beta   90.00
_cell.angle_gamma   90.00
#
_symmetry.space_group_name_H-M   'P 1'
#
loop_
_entity.id
_entity.type
_entity.pdbx_description
1 polymer ?
#
loop_
_entity_poly.entity_id
_entity_poly.type
_entity_poly.pdbx_seq_one_letter_code
_entity_poly.pdbx_strand_id
1 'polypeptide(L)'
;MHPHHLIEPSYPAPRNPVYWVTPRHLAGDDGDLAERMGHALAGLGWSMWPTSRNTLLYVSPDELRGAEWILAASPFEMGGLPVAWQLSARSHAASAMTEWNAYFTAGVPHEALADLLAAIDAREAPDVGFEGPERVLTALSAQGWLRDVDRPRTTATDPGFSCTVSLELLPPLVQDADPRPDLVGWQAWAEPALDAPYLWCASFSASVPHDLVAVFASSLASPVPVPRRTLPRRAEGRLSVVHRS
;
A
#
# COMPACT_ATOMS: atom_id res chain seq x y z
N MET A 1 -34.90 -31.38 46.25
CA MET A 1 -33.70 -30.53 46.06
C MET A 1 -33.28 -30.65 44.61
N HIS A 2 -33.52 -29.62 43.79
CA HIS A 2 -33.00 -29.54 42.42
C HIS A 2 -31.82 -28.58 42.42
N PRO A 3 -30.69 -28.90 41.77
CA PRO A 3 -29.59 -27.96 41.63
C PRO A 3 -29.95 -26.93 40.56
N HIS A 4 -29.81 -25.65 40.92
CA HIS A 4 -29.95 -24.54 40.00
C HIS A 4 -28.79 -24.56 38.99
N HIS A 5 -29.13 -24.79 37.72
CA HIS A 5 -28.26 -24.49 36.60
C HIS A 5 -28.06 -22.97 36.56
N LEU A 6 -26.84 -22.50 36.81
CA LEU A 6 -26.43 -21.13 36.51
C LEU A 6 -26.48 -20.97 35.00
N ILE A 7 -27.44 -20.20 34.51
CA ILE A 7 -27.47 -19.72 33.14
C ILE A 7 -26.38 -18.65 33.07
N GLU A 8 -25.23 -19.00 32.48
CA GLU A 8 -24.25 -17.99 32.07
C GLU A 8 -24.94 -17.03 31.09
N PRO A 9 -24.90 -15.71 31.32
CA PRO A 9 -25.43 -14.77 30.36
C PRO A 9 -24.59 -14.86 29.08
N SER A 10 -25.22 -15.31 28.00
CA SER A 10 -24.67 -15.23 26.65
C SER A 10 -24.43 -13.77 26.31
N TYR A 11 -23.18 -13.33 26.47
CA TYR A 11 -22.74 -12.04 25.97
C TYR A 11 -23.04 -11.98 24.47
N PRO A 12 -23.80 -10.98 23.99
CA PRO A 12 -23.92 -10.77 22.56
C PRO A 12 -22.52 -10.53 22.00
N ALA A 13 -22.14 -11.31 21.00
CA ALA A 13 -20.87 -11.12 20.29
C ALA A 13 -20.73 -9.63 19.91
N PRO A 14 -19.53 -9.03 20.07
CA PRO A 14 -19.32 -7.64 19.73
C PRO A 14 -19.81 -7.39 18.29
N ARG A 15 -20.62 -6.34 18.09
CA ARG A 15 -21.26 -6.00 16.81
C ARG A 15 -20.27 -5.74 15.65
N ASN A 16 -18.97 -5.76 15.92
CA ASN A 16 -17.93 -5.66 14.93
C ASN A 16 -16.69 -6.47 15.41
N PRO A 17 -16.57 -7.76 15.05
CA PRO A 17 -15.41 -8.56 15.45
C PRO A 17 -14.14 -7.98 14.83
N VAL A 18 -13.04 -7.98 15.61
CA VAL A 18 -11.70 -7.67 15.10
C VAL A 18 -10.95 -8.98 14.95
N TYR A 19 -10.60 -9.31 13.72
CA TYR A 19 -9.79 -10.45 13.35
C TYR A 19 -8.33 -10.00 13.28
N TRP A 20 -7.43 -10.70 13.95
CA TRP A 20 -6.00 -10.53 13.70
C TRP A 20 -5.61 -11.47 12.57
N VAL A 21 -5.04 -10.95 11.48
CA VAL A 21 -4.81 -11.73 10.26
C VAL A 21 -3.38 -11.65 9.76
N THR A 22 -2.97 -12.71 9.05
CA THR A 22 -1.67 -12.84 8.38
C THR A 22 -1.82 -13.72 7.13
N PRO A 23 -1.08 -13.48 6.03
CA PRO A 23 -0.06 -12.45 5.85
C PRO A 23 -0.66 -11.07 5.53
N ARG A 24 0.08 -10.01 5.87
CA ARG A 24 -0.39 -8.61 5.75
C ARG A 24 -0.75 -8.24 4.31
N HIS A 25 0.04 -8.69 3.32
CA HIS A 25 -0.20 -8.41 1.90
C HIS A 25 -1.55 -8.96 1.38
N LEU A 26 -2.19 -9.90 2.09
CA LEU A 26 -3.53 -10.41 1.75
C LEU A 26 -4.65 -9.84 2.64
N ALA A 27 -4.32 -9.00 3.63
CA ALA A 27 -5.28 -8.51 4.60
C ALA A 27 -6.26 -7.48 4.03
N GLY A 28 -5.91 -6.85 2.89
CA GLY A 28 -6.71 -5.81 2.26
C GLY A 28 -6.93 -4.58 3.14
N ASP A 29 -7.99 -3.83 2.83
CA ASP A 29 -8.48 -2.69 3.60
C ASP A 29 -9.87 -2.96 4.21
N ASP A 30 -10.22 -2.25 5.29
CA ASP A 30 -11.52 -2.37 5.97
C ASP A 30 -12.66 -1.59 5.25
N GLY A 31 -12.39 -0.98 4.09
CA GLY A 31 -13.33 -0.13 3.36
C GLY A 31 -13.29 1.34 3.79
N ASP A 32 -12.28 1.71 4.58
CA ASP A 32 -12.11 3.03 5.20
C ASP A 32 -10.73 3.63 4.90
N LEU A 33 -10.01 3.14 3.87
CA LEU A 33 -8.67 3.60 3.48
C LEU A 33 -8.57 5.12 3.36
N ALA A 34 -9.55 5.76 2.71
CA ALA A 34 -9.56 7.22 2.51
C ALA A 34 -9.58 7.98 3.85
N GLU A 35 -10.45 7.55 4.77
CA GLU A 35 -10.60 8.17 6.09
C GLU A 35 -9.37 7.91 6.97
N ARG A 36 -8.84 6.67 6.96
CA ARG A 36 -7.64 6.31 7.72
C ARG A 36 -6.42 7.11 7.29
N MET A 37 -6.15 7.17 5.98
CA MET A 37 -5.01 7.92 5.47
C MET A 37 -5.21 9.42 5.67
N GLY A 38 -6.44 9.92 5.51
CA GLY A 38 -6.77 11.32 5.81
C GLY A 38 -6.49 11.68 7.27
N HIS A 39 -6.85 10.81 8.23
CA HIS A 39 -6.55 11.00 9.65
C HIS A 39 -5.03 10.94 9.92
N ALA A 40 -4.31 10.01 9.30
CA ALA A 40 -2.85 9.91 9.43
C ALA A 40 -2.16 11.18 8.92
N LEU A 41 -2.53 11.66 7.72
CA LEU A 41 -1.98 12.87 7.11
C LEU A 41 -2.30 14.13 7.94
N ALA A 42 -3.52 14.25 8.45
CA ALA A 42 -3.88 15.33 9.36
C ALA A 42 -3.06 15.30 10.67
N GLY A 43 -2.78 14.10 11.19
CA GLY A 43 -1.90 13.90 12.35
C GLY A 43 -0.44 14.32 12.10
N LEU A 44 0.02 14.25 10.84
CA LEU A 44 1.31 14.76 10.39
C LEU A 44 1.29 16.27 10.06
N GLY A 45 0.14 16.93 10.22
CA GLY A 45 -0.01 18.36 9.96
C GLY A 45 -0.24 18.74 8.50
N TRP A 46 -0.54 17.77 7.62
CA TRP A 46 -0.83 18.04 6.22
C TRP A 46 -2.18 18.75 6.08
N SER A 47 -2.25 19.68 5.13
CA SER A 47 -3.47 20.45 4.85
C SER A 47 -4.28 19.80 3.75
N MET A 48 -5.59 19.65 3.98
CA MET A 48 -6.53 19.03 3.04
C MET A 48 -7.32 20.08 2.26
N TRP A 49 -7.46 19.84 0.95
CA TRP A 49 -8.23 20.67 0.03
C TRP A 49 -9.10 19.77 -0.87
N PRO A 50 -10.42 20.00 -0.96
CA PRO A 50 -11.22 19.40 -2.02
C PRO A 50 -10.88 20.03 -3.37
N THR A 51 -10.83 19.23 -4.42
CA THR A 51 -10.55 19.74 -5.78
C THR A 51 -11.82 19.87 -6.62
N SER A 52 -11.73 20.58 -7.74
CA SER A 52 -12.82 20.66 -8.73
C SER A 52 -13.15 19.32 -9.40
N ARG A 53 -12.28 18.31 -9.26
CA ARG A 53 -12.50 16.94 -9.76
C ARG A 53 -13.15 16.02 -8.72
N ASN A 54 -13.64 16.59 -7.62
CA ASN A 54 -14.23 15.85 -6.51
C ASN A 54 -13.25 14.83 -5.88
N THR A 55 -11.97 15.20 -5.85
CA THR A 55 -10.89 14.47 -5.16
C THR A 55 -10.50 15.20 -3.87
N LEU A 56 -9.76 14.53 -2.99
CA LEU A 56 -9.24 15.13 -1.75
C LEU A 56 -7.71 15.18 -1.83
N LEU A 57 -7.16 16.39 -1.97
CA LEU A 57 -5.72 16.63 -2.02
C LEU A 57 -5.20 17.02 -0.64
N TYR A 58 -4.19 16.31 -0.18
CA TYR A 58 -3.43 16.62 1.03
C TYR A 58 -2.05 17.11 0.60
N VAL A 59 -1.59 18.21 1.20
CA VAL A 59 -0.29 18.82 0.90
C VAL A 59 0.51 18.94 2.20
N SER A 60 1.79 18.56 2.16
CA SER A 60 2.69 18.69 3.30
C SER A 60 2.91 20.16 3.70
N PRO A 61 3.31 20.45 4.95
CA PRO A 61 3.54 21.82 5.42
C PRO A 61 4.56 22.63 4.60
N ASP A 62 5.50 21.95 3.94
CA ASP A 62 6.52 22.56 3.07
C ASP A 62 6.11 22.61 1.59
N GLU A 63 4.90 22.17 1.26
CA GLU A 63 4.31 22.17 -0.07
C GLU A 63 5.03 21.30 -1.11
N LEU A 64 5.96 20.44 -0.67
CA LEU A 64 6.75 19.60 -1.58
C LEU A 64 6.16 18.21 -1.80
N ARG A 65 5.25 17.74 -0.95
CA ARG A 65 4.63 16.40 -1.04
C ARG A 65 3.13 16.52 -1.16
N GLY A 66 2.56 15.68 -2.00
CA GLY A 66 1.13 15.59 -2.24
C GLY A 66 0.63 14.17 -2.07
N ALA A 67 -0.53 14.01 -1.44
CA ALA A 67 -1.27 12.76 -1.38
C ALA A 67 -2.71 13.05 -1.78
N GLU A 68 -3.22 12.42 -2.83
CA GLU A 68 -4.54 12.71 -3.38
C GLU A 68 -5.41 11.45 -3.42
N TRP A 69 -6.59 11.51 -2.79
CA TRP A 69 -7.63 10.51 -2.96
C TRP A 69 -8.39 10.78 -4.25
N ILE A 70 -8.13 9.96 -5.27
CA ILE A 70 -8.56 10.16 -6.65
C ILE A 70 -9.64 9.17 -7.11
N LEU A 71 -10.13 8.30 -6.23
CA LEU A 71 -11.07 7.22 -6.61
C LEU A 71 -12.33 7.73 -7.33
N ALA A 72 -12.87 8.88 -6.93
CA ALA A 72 -14.06 9.46 -7.55
C ALA A 72 -13.81 9.95 -8.99
N ALA A 73 -12.59 10.40 -9.29
CA ALA A 73 -12.18 10.80 -10.62
C ALA A 73 -11.70 9.59 -11.47
N SER A 74 -11.23 8.52 -10.80
CA SER A 74 -10.70 7.26 -11.35
C SER A 74 -10.04 7.43 -12.72
N PRO A 75 -8.90 8.14 -12.82
CA PRO A 75 -8.31 8.50 -14.10
C PRO A 75 -7.86 7.29 -14.91
N PHE A 76 -7.55 6.16 -14.24
CA PHE A 76 -7.18 4.89 -14.87
C PHE A 76 -7.29 3.71 -13.89
N GLU A 77 -7.02 2.51 -14.41
CA GLU A 77 -7.01 1.25 -13.67
C GLU A 77 -5.62 0.58 -13.70
N MET A 78 -5.30 -0.16 -12.64
CA MET A 78 -4.13 -1.05 -12.57
C MET A 78 -4.60 -2.48 -12.31
N GLY A 79 -4.33 -3.39 -13.23
CA GLY A 79 -4.79 -4.78 -13.11
C GLY A 79 -6.32 -4.92 -13.04
N GLY A 80 -7.06 -4.04 -13.73
CA GLY A 80 -8.53 -4.02 -13.69
C GLY A 80 -9.14 -3.48 -12.39
N LEU A 81 -8.34 -2.79 -11.57
CA LEU A 81 -8.78 -2.15 -10.33
C LEU A 81 -8.59 -0.62 -10.44
N PRO A 82 -9.57 0.19 -10.02
CA PRO A 82 -9.46 1.64 -10.09
C PRO A 82 -8.39 2.15 -9.12
N VAL A 83 -7.60 3.11 -9.57
CA VAL A 83 -6.65 3.80 -8.71
C VAL A 83 -7.39 4.70 -7.72
N ALA A 84 -7.02 4.61 -6.45
CA ALA A 84 -7.69 5.28 -5.35
C ALA A 84 -6.82 6.37 -4.72
N TRP A 85 -5.50 6.14 -4.60
CA TRP A 85 -4.53 7.10 -4.09
C TRP A 85 -3.44 7.39 -5.12
N GLN A 86 -3.06 8.66 -5.22
CA GLN A 86 -1.83 9.12 -5.84
C GLN A 86 -0.97 9.81 -4.78
N LEU A 87 0.27 9.38 -4.64
CA LEU A 87 1.30 10.08 -3.88
C LEU A 87 2.27 10.74 -4.86
N SER A 88 2.80 11.89 -4.50
CA SER A 88 3.71 12.63 -5.35
C SER A 88 4.66 13.49 -4.53
N ALA A 89 5.80 13.82 -5.11
CA ALA A 89 6.63 14.87 -4.59
C ALA A 89 7.23 15.76 -5.68
N ARG A 90 7.68 16.93 -5.25
CA ARG A 90 8.32 17.96 -6.06
C ARG A 90 9.64 18.35 -5.41
N SER A 91 10.63 18.67 -6.21
CA SER A 91 11.92 19.21 -5.75
C SER A 91 11.79 20.63 -5.20
N HIS A 92 10.87 21.42 -5.77
CA HIS A 92 10.62 22.81 -5.40
C HIS A 92 9.12 23.13 -5.44
N ALA A 93 8.64 23.99 -4.52
CA ALA A 93 7.23 24.37 -4.46
C ALA A 93 6.71 25.02 -5.75
N ALA A 94 7.59 25.75 -6.46
CA ALA A 94 7.25 26.39 -7.74
C ALA A 94 7.27 25.44 -8.95
N SER A 95 7.72 24.19 -8.80
CA SER A 95 7.78 23.23 -9.90
C SER A 95 6.38 22.89 -10.39
N ALA A 96 6.14 23.07 -11.70
CA ALA A 96 4.85 22.74 -12.30
C ALA A 96 4.57 21.23 -12.32
N MET A 97 5.63 20.41 -12.43
CA MET A 97 5.56 18.95 -12.48
C MET A 97 6.02 18.33 -11.16
N THR A 98 5.45 17.17 -10.85
CA THR A 98 5.94 16.27 -9.79
C THR A 98 7.14 15.51 -10.31
N GLU A 99 8.17 15.36 -9.48
CA GLU A 99 9.39 14.61 -9.80
C GLU A 99 9.07 13.12 -9.97
N TRP A 100 8.26 12.60 -9.06
CA TRP A 100 7.81 11.22 -9.08
C TRP A 100 6.35 11.10 -8.62
N ASN A 101 5.72 9.99 -9.01
CA ASN A 101 4.39 9.63 -8.57
C ASN A 101 4.34 8.16 -8.16
N ALA A 102 3.49 7.84 -7.18
CA ALA A 102 3.14 6.48 -6.82
C ALA A 102 1.63 6.35 -6.74
N TYR A 103 1.09 5.22 -7.22
CA TYR A 103 -0.34 4.99 -7.38
C TYR A 103 -0.74 3.72 -6.65
N PHE A 104 -1.90 3.76 -6.00
CA PHE A 104 -2.41 2.63 -5.20
C PHE A 104 -3.89 2.44 -5.44
N THR A 105 -4.30 1.18 -5.62
CA THR A 105 -5.72 0.80 -5.63
C THR A 105 -6.29 0.73 -4.20
N ALA A 106 -7.62 0.80 -4.06
CA ALA A 106 -8.29 0.89 -2.76
C ALA A 106 -8.09 -0.33 -1.84
N GLY A 107 -7.70 -1.49 -2.39
CA GLY A 107 -7.51 -2.73 -1.63
C GLY A 107 -6.13 -2.88 -0.98
N VAL A 108 -5.21 -1.92 -1.15
CA VAL A 108 -3.87 -2.01 -0.56
C VAL A 108 -3.95 -2.07 0.97
N PRO A 109 -3.16 -2.90 1.66
CA PRO A 109 -3.12 -2.91 3.12
C PRO A 109 -2.77 -1.52 3.67
N HIS A 110 -3.67 -0.96 4.49
CA HIS A 110 -3.55 0.42 4.95
C HIS A 110 -2.29 0.67 5.79
N GLU A 111 -1.75 -0.33 6.47
CA GLU A 111 -0.49 -0.22 7.21
C GLU A 111 0.70 0.06 6.28
N ALA A 112 0.75 -0.60 5.11
CA ALA A 112 1.85 -0.39 4.17
C ALA A 112 1.80 1.03 3.57
N LEU A 113 0.60 1.53 3.28
CA LEU A 113 0.43 2.90 2.82
C LEU A 113 0.73 3.92 3.93
N ALA A 114 0.31 3.66 5.18
CA ALA A 114 0.61 4.52 6.33
C ALA A 114 2.12 4.59 6.63
N ASP A 115 2.82 3.46 6.63
CA ASP A 115 4.27 3.39 6.84
C ASP A 115 5.02 4.17 5.74
N LEU A 116 4.57 4.03 4.49
CA LEU A 116 5.12 4.79 3.38
C LEU A 116 4.87 6.30 3.52
N LEU A 117 3.66 6.72 3.89
CA LEU A 117 3.32 8.13 4.13
C LEU A 117 4.16 8.75 5.24
N ALA A 118 4.33 8.03 6.35
CA ALA A 118 5.20 8.44 7.45
C ALA A 118 6.66 8.57 6.99
N ALA A 119 7.15 7.65 6.15
CA ALA A 119 8.50 7.74 5.59
C ALA A 119 8.65 8.91 4.61
N ILE A 120 7.63 9.22 3.80
CA ILE A 120 7.62 10.39 2.91
C ILE A 120 7.67 11.69 3.70
N ASP A 121 6.87 11.80 4.76
CA ASP A 121 6.81 12.98 5.62
C ASP A 121 8.13 13.23 6.38
N ALA A 122 8.74 12.17 6.91
CA ALA A 122 9.97 12.26 7.69
C ALA A 122 11.22 12.63 6.87
N ARG A 123 11.15 12.62 5.53
CA ARG A 123 12.30 12.99 4.68
C ARG A 123 12.54 14.48 4.70
N GLU A 124 13.80 14.88 4.69
CA GLU A 124 14.17 16.28 4.42
C GLU A 124 14.02 16.62 2.93
N ALA A 125 14.62 15.81 2.04
CA ALA A 125 14.53 15.96 0.59
C ALA A 125 13.73 14.79 -0.03
N PRO A 126 12.61 15.06 -0.72
CA PRO A 126 11.69 14.01 -1.14
C PRO A 126 12.09 13.28 -2.43
N ASP A 127 12.99 13.84 -3.22
CA ASP A 127 13.48 13.34 -4.52
C ASP A 127 14.90 12.72 -4.43
N VAL A 128 15.60 12.92 -3.32
CA VAL A 128 16.96 12.42 -3.13
C VAL A 128 16.96 11.02 -2.53
N GLY A 129 17.52 10.04 -3.24
CA GLY A 129 17.76 8.68 -2.72
C GLY A 129 18.47 7.82 -3.78
N PHE A 130 19.77 7.60 -3.60
CA PHE A 130 20.62 6.97 -4.63
C PHE A 130 20.89 5.47 -4.39
N GLU A 131 20.26 4.85 -3.40
CA GLU A 131 20.41 3.41 -3.20
C GLU A 131 19.71 2.67 -4.35
N GLY A 132 20.39 1.70 -4.98
CA GLY A 132 19.83 1.00 -6.14
C GLY A 132 18.67 0.03 -5.82
N PRO A 133 18.11 -0.63 -6.85
CA PRO A 133 17.01 -1.60 -6.74
C PRO A 133 17.21 -2.71 -5.69
N GLU A 134 18.46 -3.09 -5.42
CA GLU A 134 18.80 -4.09 -4.41
C GLU A 134 18.28 -3.74 -3.00
N ARG A 135 18.05 -2.46 -2.69
CA ARG A 135 17.49 -2.04 -1.41
C ARG A 135 16.10 -2.61 -1.17
N VAL A 136 15.24 -2.59 -2.19
CA VAL A 136 13.87 -3.14 -2.14
C VAL A 136 13.92 -4.66 -1.99
N LEU A 137 14.72 -5.33 -2.81
CA LEU A 137 14.85 -6.79 -2.77
C LEU A 137 15.44 -7.28 -1.44
N THR A 138 16.40 -6.55 -0.88
CA THR A 138 16.99 -6.86 0.43
C THR A 138 15.94 -6.72 1.54
N ALA A 139 15.11 -5.67 1.50
CA ALA A 139 14.04 -5.48 2.47
C ALA A 139 13.01 -6.62 2.42
N LEU A 140 12.62 -7.07 1.22
CA LEU A 140 11.74 -8.22 1.03
C LEU A 140 12.37 -9.53 1.50
N SER A 141 13.62 -9.81 1.09
CA SER A 141 14.32 -11.03 1.51
C SER A 141 14.57 -11.09 3.02
N ALA A 142 14.78 -9.94 3.68
CA ALA A 142 14.88 -9.87 5.14
C ALA A 142 13.58 -10.30 5.86
N GLN A 143 12.43 -10.18 5.18
CA GLN A 143 11.13 -10.67 5.65
C GLN A 143 10.79 -12.08 5.13
N GLY A 144 11.75 -12.78 4.53
CA GLY A 144 11.59 -14.16 4.07
C GLY A 144 10.95 -14.31 2.69
N TRP A 145 10.77 -13.22 1.92
CA TRP A 145 10.30 -13.31 0.54
C TRP A 145 11.38 -13.86 -0.38
N LEU A 146 10.94 -14.60 -1.40
CA LEU A 146 11.78 -15.33 -2.33
C LEU A 146 12.09 -14.43 -3.53
N ARG A 147 13.36 -14.31 -3.89
CA ARG A 147 13.74 -13.72 -5.18
C ARG A 147 13.33 -14.67 -6.30
N ASP A 148 12.80 -14.11 -7.39
CA ASP A 148 12.45 -14.89 -8.57
C ASP A 148 13.69 -15.59 -9.16
N VAL A 149 13.53 -16.83 -9.63
CA VAL A 149 14.66 -17.63 -10.15
C VAL A 149 15.16 -17.10 -11.48
N ASP A 150 14.25 -16.64 -12.34
CA ASP A 150 14.57 -16.14 -13.68
C ASP A 150 14.98 -14.65 -13.63
N ARG A 151 14.45 -13.90 -12.66
CA ARG A 151 14.63 -12.45 -12.48
C ARG A 151 15.06 -12.05 -11.05
N PRO A 152 16.14 -12.63 -10.49
CA PRO A 152 16.51 -12.46 -9.08
C PRO A 152 16.98 -11.04 -8.70
N ARG A 153 17.22 -10.18 -9.70
CA ARG A 153 17.68 -8.79 -9.53
C ARG A 153 16.56 -7.76 -9.68
N THR A 154 15.35 -8.19 -10.03
CA THR A 154 14.23 -7.28 -10.28
C THR A 154 12.95 -7.74 -9.62
N THR A 155 12.83 -9.00 -9.21
CA THR A 155 11.55 -9.56 -8.78
C THR A 155 11.69 -10.38 -7.51
N ALA A 156 10.72 -10.22 -6.60
CA ALA A 156 10.54 -11.08 -5.43
C ALA A 156 9.06 -11.36 -5.21
N THR A 157 8.75 -12.55 -4.69
CA THR A 157 7.40 -13.03 -4.40
C THR A 157 7.31 -13.55 -2.98
N ASP A 158 6.13 -13.48 -2.37
CA ASP A 158 5.93 -14.07 -1.05
C ASP A 158 6.00 -15.61 -1.13
N PRO A 159 6.33 -16.31 -0.03
CA PRO A 159 6.43 -17.77 -0.04
C PRO A 159 5.16 -18.51 -0.46
N GLY A 160 4.00 -17.86 -0.38
CA GLY A 160 2.71 -18.39 -0.81
C GLY A 160 2.38 -18.18 -2.30
N PHE A 161 3.23 -17.48 -3.06
CA PHE A 161 3.01 -17.10 -4.46
C PHE A 161 1.67 -16.40 -4.68
N SER A 162 1.38 -15.45 -3.79
CA SER A 162 0.13 -14.70 -3.70
C SER A 162 0.31 -13.19 -3.83
N CYS A 163 1.56 -12.72 -3.83
CA CYS A 163 1.96 -11.33 -3.98
C CYS A 163 3.36 -11.25 -4.57
N THR A 164 3.52 -10.31 -5.48
CA THR A 164 4.79 -10.08 -6.18
C THR A 164 5.14 -8.61 -6.13
N VAL A 165 6.44 -8.33 -6.00
CA VAL A 165 7.03 -7.00 -6.17
C VAL A 165 8.09 -7.12 -7.25
N SER A 166 7.98 -6.31 -8.30
CA SER A 166 8.80 -6.42 -9.50
C SER A 166 9.20 -5.05 -10.04
N LEU A 167 10.44 -4.90 -10.48
CA LEU A 167 10.94 -3.75 -11.22
C LEU A 167 10.76 -4.01 -12.71
N GLU A 168 9.78 -3.36 -13.32
CA GLU A 168 9.35 -3.63 -14.69
C GLU A 168 9.11 -2.34 -15.46
N LEU A 169 8.94 -2.47 -16.79
CA LEU A 169 8.55 -1.34 -17.64
C LEU A 169 7.28 -0.70 -17.11
N LEU A 170 7.29 0.63 -16.99
CA LEU A 170 6.17 1.37 -16.45
C LEU A 170 4.95 1.31 -17.37
N PRO A 171 3.75 1.10 -16.83
CA PRO A 171 2.52 1.32 -17.57
C PRO A 171 2.45 2.77 -18.07
N PRO A 172 1.91 3.04 -19.28
CA PRO A 172 1.91 4.39 -19.88
C PRO A 172 1.22 5.50 -19.07
N LEU A 173 0.39 5.12 -18.09
CA LEU A 173 -0.41 6.03 -17.28
C LEU A 173 0.30 6.45 -15.98
N VAL A 174 1.43 5.81 -15.64
CA VAL A 174 2.27 6.18 -14.50
C VAL A 174 3.16 7.34 -14.91
N GLN A 175 2.96 8.50 -14.27
CA GLN A 175 3.66 9.73 -14.62
C GLN A 175 4.99 9.86 -13.86
N ASP A 176 6.00 10.39 -14.52
CA ASP A 176 7.32 10.70 -13.97
C ASP A 176 7.85 11.99 -14.61
N ALA A 177 8.72 12.73 -13.91
CA ALA A 177 9.40 13.89 -14.51
C ALA A 177 10.51 13.49 -15.48
N ASP A 178 11.05 12.28 -15.36
CA ASP A 178 12.07 11.75 -16.25
C ASP A 178 11.49 11.55 -17.66
N PRO A 179 11.99 12.29 -18.66
CA PRO A 179 11.44 12.25 -20.00
C PRO A 179 11.93 11.05 -20.82
N ARG A 180 12.82 10.21 -20.28
CA ARG A 180 13.39 9.07 -21.01
C ARG A 180 12.28 8.05 -21.34
N PRO A 181 12.32 7.42 -22.53
CA PRO A 181 11.42 6.33 -22.85
C PRO A 181 11.82 5.05 -22.09
N ASP A 182 10.91 4.08 -22.05
CA ASP A 182 11.15 2.72 -21.54
C ASP A 182 11.67 2.66 -20.10
N LEU A 183 11.22 3.62 -19.28
CA LEU A 183 11.53 3.67 -17.86
C LEU A 183 10.98 2.45 -17.13
N VAL A 184 11.78 1.93 -16.21
CA VAL A 184 11.37 0.86 -15.30
C VAL A 184 11.04 1.45 -13.93
N GLY A 185 9.97 0.97 -13.32
CA GLY A 185 9.52 1.36 -12.00
C GLY A 185 9.03 0.16 -11.21
N TRP A 186 8.95 0.34 -9.90
CA TRP A 186 8.51 -0.74 -9.02
C TRP A 186 7.01 -0.91 -9.09
N GLN A 187 6.57 -2.16 -9.23
CA GLN A 187 5.18 -2.55 -9.25
C GLN A 187 4.97 -3.64 -8.21
N ALA A 188 3.80 -3.62 -7.56
CA ALA A 188 3.43 -4.62 -6.57
C ALA A 188 1.96 -4.98 -6.74
N TRP A 189 1.63 -6.26 -6.61
CA TRP A 189 0.26 -6.74 -6.71
C TRP A 189 0.05 -7.99 -5.89
N ALA A 190 -1.17 -8.15 -5.36
CA ALA A 190 -1.60 -9.37 -4.71
C ALA A 190 -2.61 -10.13 -5.58
N GLU A 191 -2.23 -11.35 -5.95
CA GLU A 191 -2.99 -12.31 -6.73
C GLU A 191 -3.21 -13.57 -5.86
N PRO A 192 -4.33 -13.68 -5.12
CA PRO A 192 -4.48 -14.71 -4.09
C PRO A 192 -4.42 -16.15 -4.60
N ALA A 193 -4.77 -16.36 -5.86
CA ALA A 193 -4.70 -17.62 -6.55
C ALA A 193 -4.41 -17.34 -8.03
N LEU A 194 -3.72 -18.27 -8.69
CA LEU A 194 -3.39 -18.14 -10.10
C LEU A 194 -4.65 -17.85 -10.94
N ASP A 195 -4.55 -16.86 -11.82
CA ASP A 195 -5.62 -16.34 -12.68
C ASP A 195 -6.81 -15.71 -11.93
N ALA A 196 -6.71 -15.54 -10.61
CA ALA A 196 -7.70 -14.81 -9.85
C ALA A 196 -7.53 -13.30 -10.08
N PRO A 197 -8.62 -12.52 -10.10
CA PRO A 197 -8.50 -11.07 -10.14
C PRO A 197 -7.71 -10.56 -8.93
N TYR A 198 -6.85 -9.56 -9.15
CA TYR A 198 -6.04 -8.97 -8.09
C TYR A 198 -6.89 -8.46 -6.92
N LEU A 199 -6.34 -8.51 -5.71
CA LEU A 199 -6.89 -7.81 -4.54
C LEU A 199 -6.57 -6.33 -4.59
N TRP A 200 -5.34 -6.03 -4.97
CA TRP A 200 -4.81 -4.69 -5.07
C TRP A 200 -3.57 -4.69 -5.95
N CYS A 201 -3.32 -3.52 -6.52
CA CYS A 201 -2.12 -3.16 -7.26
C CYS A 201 -1.55 -1.84 -6.71
N ALA A 202 -0.23 -1.69 -6.82
CA ALA A 202 0.52 -0.47 -6.57
C ALA A 202 1.61 -0.30 -7.64
N SER A 203 1.90 0.94 -8.01
CA SER A 203 2.96 1.26 -8.97
C SER A 203 3.70 2.53 -8.55
N PHE A 204 5.02 2.50 -8.68
CA PHE A 204 5.95 3.57 -8.33
C PHE A 204 6.68 3.96 -9.61
N SER A 205 6.64 5.25 -9.96
CA SER A 205 7.36 5.78 -11.11
C SER A 205 8.89 5.61 -10.93
N ALA A 206 9.65 5.73 -12.01
CA ALA A 206 11.06 5.37 -12.04
C ALA A 206 11.91 6.25 -11.12
N SER A 207 11.50 7.49 -10.91
CA SER A 207 12.17 8.47 -10.05
C SER A 207 11.78 8.36 -8.58
N VAL A 208 10.89 7.44 -8.17
CA VAL A 208 10.62 7.21 -6.75
C VAL A 208 11.87 6.66 -6.06
N PRO A 209 12.36 7.28 -4.97
CA PRO A 209 13.48 6.77 -4.19
C PRO A 209 13.28 5.31 -3.76
N HIS A 210 14.26 4.46 -4.04
CA HIS A 210 14.17 3.02 -3.77
C HIS A 210 14.03 2.67 -2.29
N ASP A 211 14.51 3.54 -1.40
CA ASP A 211 14.33 3.38 0.04
C ASP A 211 12.88 3.61 0.50
N LEU A 212 12.12 4.51 -0.16
CA LEU A 212 10.67 4.63 0.06
C LEU A 212 9.93 3.37 -0.39
N VAL A 213 10.27 2.85 -1.57
CA VAL A 213 9.70 1.59 -2.06
C VAL A 213 10.04 0.45 -1.10
N ALA A 214 11.26 0.42 -0.55
CA ALA A 214 11.67 -0.58 0.43
C ALA A 214 10.89 -0.50 1.75
N VAL A 215 10.50 0.69 2.22
CA VAL A 215 9.61 0.85 3.39
C VAL A 215 8.27 0.18 3.12
N PHE A 216 7.64 0.52 1.98
CA PHE A 216 6.36 -0.08 1.58
C PHE A 216 6.48 -1.61 1.45
N ALA A 217 7.50 -2.09 0.76
CA ALA A 217 7.75 -3.51 0.54
C ALA A 217 8.01 -4.27 1.86
N SER A 218 8.83 -3.71 2.76
CA SER A 218 9.06 -4.30 4.09
C SER A 218 7.79 -4.33 4.94
N SER A 219 6.94 -3.30 4.83
CA SER A 219 5.67 -3.27 5.54
C SER A 219 4.74 -4.37 5.04
N LEU A 220 4.55 -4.49 3.73
CA LEU A 220 3.75 -5.57 3.12
C LEU A 220 4.22 -6.95 3.53
N ALA A 221 5.53 -7.17 3.52
CA ALA A 221 6.16 -8.45 3.81
C ALA A 221 6.22 -8.78 5.31
N SER A 222 5.87 -7.83 6.18
CA SER A 222 5.93 -8.01 7.63
C SER A 222 5.07 -9.20 8.09
N PRO A 223 5.64 -10.13 8.89
CA PRO A 223 4.90 -11.28 9.41
C PRO A 223 3.94 -10.90 10.56
N VAL A 224 3.99 -9.66 11.04
CA VAL A 224 3.21 -9.20 12.20
C VAL A 224 1.72 -9.18 11.83
N PRO A 225 0.87 -9.91 12.57
CA PRO A 225 -0.56 -9.93 12.31
C PRO A 225 -1.21 -8.56 12.47
N VAL A 226 -2.14 -8.25 11.57
CA VAL A 226 -2.83 -6.96 11.50
C VAL A 226 -4.32 -7.08 11.82
N PRO A 227 -4.95 -6.07 12.44
CA PRO A 227 -6.36 -6.12 12.78
C PRO A 227 -7.22 -5.83 11.54
N ARG A 228 -8.27 -6.61 11.34
CA ARG A 228 -9.28 -6.43 10.28
C ARG A 228 -10.68 -6.61 10.83
N ARG A 229 -11.61 -5.80 10.34
CA ARG A 229 -13.05 -5.95 10.56
C ARG A 229 -13.70 -6.71 9.41
N THR A 230 -13.16 -6.54 8.21
CA THR A 230 -13.63 -7.23 7.00
C THR A 230 -12.51 -8.09 6.44
N LEU A 231 -12.82 -9.37 6.16
CA LEU A 231 -11.87 -10.28 5.52
C LEU A 231 -12.10 -10.27 4.00
N PRO A 232 -11.05 -10.07 3.18
CA PRO A 232 -11.18 -10.15 1.73
C PRO A 232 -11.61 -11.56 1.32
N ARG A 233 -12.83 -11.72 0.78
CA ARG A 233 -13.35 -13.03 0.35
C ARG A 233 -12.43 -13.76 -0.63
N ARG A 234 -11.76 -12.99 -1.51
CA ARG A 234 -10.81 -13.54 -2.49
C ARG A 234 -9.51 -14.07 -1.88
N ALA A 235 -9.21 -13.73 -0.61
CA ALA A 235 -8.05 -14.25 0.12
C ALA A 235 -8.40 -15.47 1.00
N GLU A 236 -9.62 -16.00 0.90
CA GLU A 236 -10.06 -17.16 1.68
C GLU A 236 -9.14 -18.37 1.43
N GLY A 237 -8.77 -19.07 2.50
CA GLY A 237 -7.83 -20.19 2.46
C GLY A 237 -6.35 -19.80 2.33
N ARG A 238 -6.03 -18.52 2.08
CA ARG A 238 -4.65 -17.98 2.05
C ARG A 238 -4.38 -16.99 3.18
N LEU A 239 -5.43 -16.37 3.71
CA LEU A 239 -5.40 -15.52 4.90
C LEU A 239 -5.75 -16.34 6.14
N SER A 240 -4.89 -16.29 7.15
CA SER A 240 -5.08 -16.95 8.45
C SER A 240 -5.53 -15.97 9.52
N VAL A 241 -6.52 -16.36 10.33
CA VAL A 241 -6.93 -15.62 11.54
C VAL A 241 -6.13 -16.16 12.73
N VAL A 242 -5.46 -15.28 13.46
CA VAL A 242 -4.64 -15.60 14.62
C VAL A 242 -5.37 -15.17 15.89
N HIS A 243 -5.44 -16.03 16.90
CA HIS A 243 -5.98 -15.65 18.20
C HIS A 243 -4.88 -15.00 19.05
N ARG A 244 -5.05 -13.73 19.44
CA ARG A 244 -4.20 -13.14 20.48
C ARG A 244 -4.60 -13.74 21.82
N SER A 245 -3.68 -14.47 22.45
CA SER A 245 -3.81 -14.95 23.83
C SER A 245 -3.68 -13.79 24.81
#